data_AF-A0A357LW91-F1
#
_entry.id   AF-A0A357LW91-F1
#
_cell.length_a   1.000
_cell.length_b   1.000
_cell.length_c   1.000
_cell.angle_alpha   90.00
_cell.angle_beta   90.00
_cell.angle_gamma   90.00
#
_symmetry.space_group_name_H-M   'P 1'
#
loop_
_entity.id
_entity.type
_entity.pdbx_description
1 polymer ?
#
loop_
_entity_poly.entity_id
_entity_poly.type
_entity_poly.pdbx_seq_one_letter_code
_entity_poly.pdbx_strand_id
1 'polypeptide(L)'
;EHALAWKCLQSPLVEKVFVAPGNAGTAIEEGVENVDIGVMDFAALKNFAETNDIGLTIVGPEAPLVDGIVDLFESAGLKIFGPRKGAAQLE
;
A
#
# COMPACT_ATOMS: atom_id res chain seq x y z
N GLU A 1 -10.26 0.39 0.28
CA GLU A 1 -9.09 0.35 1.19
C GLU A 1 -9.47 0.19 2.67
N HIS A 2 -10.46 0.93 3.19
CA HIS A 2 -10.83 0.85 4.63
C HIS A 2 -11.10 -0.59 5.12
N ALA A 3 -11.87 -1.40 4.38
CA ALA A 3 -12.12 -2.79 4.76
C ALA A 3 -10.85 -3.67 4.82
N LEU A 4 -9.87 -3.42 3.93
CA LEU A 4 -8.59 -4.12 3.95
C LEU A 4 -7.76 -3.69 5.17
N ALA A 5 -7.65 -2.38 5.42
CA ALA A 5 -6.93 -1.84 6.58
C ALA A 5 -7.52 -2.37 7.90
N TRP A 6 -8.84 -2.30 8.04
CA TRP A 6 -9.58 -2.85 9.18
C TRP A 6 -9.33 -4.34 9.37
N LYS A 7 -9.27 -5.13 8.28
CA LYS A 7 -9.03 -6.56 8.40
C LYS A 7 -7.57 -6.88 8.73
N CYS A 8 -6.62 -6.13 8.20
CA CYS A 8 -5.20 -6.27 8.52
C CYS A 8 -4.91 -6.04 10.01
N LEU A 9 -5.55 -5.04 10.62
CA LEU A 9 -5.39 -4.74 12.06
C LEU A 9 -5.80 -5.87 13.01
N GLN A 10 -6.63 -6.81 12.55
CA GLN A 10 -7.04 -7.96 13.37
C GLN A 10 -5.98 -9.07 13.39
N SER A 11 -4.93 -8.97 12.58
CA SER A 11 -3.85 -9.95 12.55
C SER A 11 -2.91 -9.75 13.74
N PRO A 12 -2.53 -10.80 14.48
CA PRO A 12 -1.53 -10.69 15.55
C PRO A 12 -0.11 -10.39 15.01
N LEU A 13 0.08 -10.40 13.68
CA LEU A 13 1.35 -10.06 13.03
C LEU A 13 1.45 -8.58 12.66
N VAL A 14 0.39 -7.79 12.88
CA VAL A 14 0.31 -6.39 12.46
C VAL A 14 0.35 -5.49 13.69
N GLU A 15 1.35 -4.61 13.75
CA GLU A 15 1.46 -3.59 14.80
C GLU A 15 0.70 -2.31 14.41
N LYS A 16 0.80 -1.91 13.14
CA LYS A 16 0.26 -0.66 12.62
C LYS A 16 -0.11 -0.80 11.15
N VAL A 17 -1.14 -0.08 10.72
CA VAL A 17 -1.52 0.02 9.30
C VAL A 17 -1.43 1.46 8.84
N PHE A 18 -0.77 1.68 7.70
CA PHE A 18 -0.75 2.97 7.02
C PHE A 18 -1.64 2.91 5.77
N VAL A 19 -2.32 4.01 5.45
CA VAL A 19 -3.13 4.12 4.22
C VAL A 19 -2.73 5.39 3.45
N ALA A 20 -2.31 5.22 2.20
CA ALA A 20 -1.90 6.31 1.33
C ALA A 20 -2.92 6.51 0.18
N PRO A 21 -3.53 7.70 0.01
CA PRO A 21 -3.57 8.83 0.96
C PRO A 21 -4.55 8.61 2.12
N GLY A 22 -5.38 7.55 2.04
CA GLY A 22 -6.48 7.31 2.96
C GLY A 22 -7.70 8.19 2.71
N ASN A 23 -8.67 8.11 3.61
CA ASN A 23 -9.90 8.91 3.59
C ASN A 23 -10.39 9.21 5.02
N ALA A 24 -11.52 9.89 5.15
CA ALA A 24 -12.08 10.26 6.46
C ALA A 24 -12.43 9.04 7.34
N GLY A 25 -12.79 7.90 6.74
CA GLY A 25 -13.09 6.67 7.48
C GLY A 25 -11.85 6.01 8.06
N THR A 26 -10.76 5.94 7.29
CA THR A 26 -9.48 5.41 7.79
C THR A 26 -8.80 6.34 8.79
N ALA A 27 -9.08 7.65 8.74
CA ALA A 27 -8.53 8.64 9.68
C ALA A 27 -9.04 8.49 11.12
N ILE A 28 -10.22 7.87 11.31
CA ILE A 28 -10.85 7.69 12.63
C ILE A 28 -10.75 6.25 13.16
N GLU A 29 -10.13 5.36 12.40
CA GLU A 29 -9.94 3.96 12.78
C GLU A 29 -8.70 3.84 13.69
N GLU A 30 -8.87 3.27 14.88
CA GLU A 30 -7.76 3.08 15.81
C GLU A 30 -6.71 2.12 15.23
N GLY A 31 -5.44 2.52 15.29
CA GLY A 31 -4.33 1.73 14.72
C GLY A 31 -4.09 1.94 13.22
N VAL A 32 -4.93 2.75 12.55
CA VAL A 32 -4.69 3.20 11.17
C VAL A 32 -4.15 4.63 11.15
N GLU A 33 -3.16 4.88 10.31
CA GLU A 33 -2.66 6.23 10.04
C GLU A 33 -2.73 6.54 8.55
N ASN A 34 -3.39 7.65 8.20
CA ASN A 34 -3.35 8.16 6.84
C ASN A 34 -2.01 8.88 6.61
N VAL A 35 -1.40 8.63 5.45
CA VAL A 35 -0.18 9.33 5.02
C VAL A 35 -0.48 10.14 3.79
N ASP A 36 -0.09 11.42 3.76
CA ASP A 36 -0.37 12.33 2.65
C ASP A 36 0.57 12.07 1.46
N ILE A 37 0.41 10.90 0.84
CA ILE A 37 1.15 10.45 -0.34
C ILE A 37 0.13 9.98 -1.38
N GLY A 38 0.21 10.56 -2.58
CA GLY A 38 -0.67 10.20 -3.68
C GLY A 38 -0.40 8.78 -4.18
N VAL A 39 -1.45 8.08 -4.62
CA VAL A 39 -1.35 6.68 -5.10
C VAL A 39 -0.44 6.50 -6.32
N MET A 40 -0.16 7.57 -7.06
CA MET A 40 0.72 7.59 -8.23
C MET A 40 2.13 8.12 -7.93
N ASP A 41 2.41 8.56 -6.70
CA ASP A 41 3.74 9.02 -6.30
C ASP A 41 4.59 7.82 -5.85
N PHE A 42 4.99 7.00 -6.81
CA PHE A 42 5.68 5.75 -6.54
C PHE A 42 7.02 5.94 -5.84
N ALA A 43 7.71 7.06 -6.12
CA ALA A 43 8.96 7.40 -5.47
C ALA A 43 8.74 7.68 -3.98
N ALA A 44 7.74 8.50 -3.64
CA ALA A 44 7.40 8.76 -2.24
C ALA A 44 6.87 7.50 -1.53
N LEU A 45 6.03 6.69 -2.20
CA LEU A 45 5.51 5.44 -1.63
C LEU A 45 6.63 4.43 -1.33
N LYS A 46 7.57 4.24 -2.27
CA LYS A 46 8.74 3.38 -2.07
C LYS A 46 9.59 3.90 -0.92
N ASN A 47 9.92 5.19 -0.93
CA ASN A 47 10.76 5.80 0.11
C ASN A 47 10.10 5.72 1.50
N PHE A 48 8.77 5.91 1.56
CA PHE A 48 8.00 5.73 2.79
C PHE A 48 8.08 4.28 3.27
N ALA A 49 7.89 3.31 2.37
CA ALA A 49 7.94 1.90 2.71
C ALA A 49 9.33 1.47 3.23
N GLU A 50 10.40 1.96 2.62
CA GLU A 50 11.78 1.71 3.07
C GLU A 50 12.08 2.39 4.42
N THR A 51 11.72 3.67 4.57
CA THR A 51 12.09 4.46 5.76
C THR A 51 11.31 4.05 7.00
N ASN A 52 10.10 3.50 6.83
CA ASN A 52 9.23 3.06 7.93
C ASN A 52 9.22 1.54 8.12
N ASP A 53 10.19 0.82 7.50
CA ASP A 53 10.33 -0.63 7.61
C ASP A 53 9.02 -1.40 7.33
N ILE A 54 8.29 -1.02 6.27
CA ILE A 54 6.99 -1.60 5.95
C ILE A 54 7.16 -3.07 5.51
N GLY A 55 6.66 -3.99 6.33
CA GLY A 55 6.79 -5.43 6.11
C GLY A 55 5.94 -5.99 4.97
N LEU A 56 4.85 -5.32 4.59
CA LEU A 56 3.99 -5.69 3.44
C LEU A 56 3.19 -4.48 2.96
N THR A 57 3.21 -4.24 1.65
CA THR A 57 2.33 -3.28 0.97
C THR A 57 1.20 -4.03 0.25
N ILE A 58 -0.04 -3.53 0.31
CA ILE A 58 -1.18 -4.09 -0.44
C ILE A 58 -1.74 -2.98 -1.33
N VAL A 59 -1.84 -3.23 -2.63
CA VAL A 59 -2.35 -2.24 -3.59
C VAL A 59 -3.84 -2.49 -3.84
N GLY A 60 -4.66 -1.49 -3.52
CA GLY A 60 -6.11 -1.53 -3.76
C GLY A 60 -6.50 -1.03 -5.16
N PRO A 61 -6.12 0.19 -5.54
CA PRO A 61 -6.50 0.77 -6.83
C PRO A 61 -5.82 0.11 -8.02
N GLU A 62 -6.51 0.07 -9.16
CA GLU A 62 -6.04 -0.52 -10.42
C GLU A 62 -4.94 0.31 -11.11
N ALA A 63 -5.08 1.63 -11.15
CA ALA A 63 -4.16 2.50 -11.89
C ALA A 63 -2.67 2.36 -11.47
N PRO A 64 -2.31 2.31 -10.18
CA PRO A 64 -0.94 2.03 -9.74
C PRO A 64 -0.39 0.68 -10.23
N LEU A 65 -1.25 -0.34 -10.33
CA LEU A 65 -0.88 -1.69 -10.79
C LEU A 65 -0.52 -1.68 -12.27
N VAL A 66 -1.36 -1.06 -13.11
CA VAL A 66 -1.13 -0.88 -14.55
C VAL A 66 0.15 -0.09 -14.80
N ASP A 67 0.46 0.87 -13.95
CA ASP A 67 1.66 1.70 -14.10
C ASP A 67 2.93 1.07 -13.51
N GLY A 68 2.83 -0.09 -12.85
CA GLY A 68 3.97 -0.91 -12.44
C GLY A 68 4.53 -0.60 -11.06
N ILE A 69 3.69 -0.20 -10.11
CA ILE A 69 4.10 -0.03 -8.70
C ILE A 69 4.69 -1.32 -8.12
N VAL A 70 4.13 -2.47 -8.48
CA VAL A 70 4.57 -3.79 -8.00
C VAL A 70 6.00 -4.08 -8.45
N ASP A 71 6.26 -3.88 -9.75
CA ASP A 71 7.59 -4.07 -10.33
C ASP A 71 8.63 -3.16 -9.66
N LEU A 72 8.28 -1.90 -9.37
CA LEU A 72 9.16 -0.97 -8.67
C LEU A 72 9.50 -1.46 -7.25
N PHE A 73 8.48 -1.84 -6.46
CA PHE A 73 8.68 -2.28 -5.07
C PHE A 73 9.50 -3.56 -5.00
N GLU A 74 9.21 -4.54 -5.86
CA GLU A 74 9.99 -5.79 -5.93
C GLU A 74 11.45 -5.52 -6.33
N SER A 75 11.71 -4.60 -7.28
CA SER A 75 13.08 -4.23 -7.68
C SER A 75 13.89 -3.59 -6.54
N ALA A 76 13.22 -3.01 -5.56
CA ALA A 76 13.79 -2.45 -4.34
C ALA A 76 13.89 -3.47 -3.19
N GLY A 77 13.45 -4.71 -3.40
CA GLY A 77 13.42 -5.73 -2.34
C GLY A 77 12.27 -5.57 -1.34
N LEU A 78 11.27 -4.74 -1.65
CA LEU A 78 10.11 -4.51 -0.80
C LEU A 78 9.00 -5.53 -1.10
N LYS A 79 8.33 -6.01 -0.04
CA LYS A 79 7.21 -6.93 -0.18
C LYS A 79 5.94 -6.16 -0.53
N ILE A 80 5.31 -6.54 -1.63
CA ILE A 80 4.07 -5.92 -2.13
C ILE A 80 3.13 -6.99 -2.69
N PHE A 81 1.83 -6.78 -2.51
CA PHE A 81 0.77 -7.64 -3.01
C PHE A 81 -0.09 -6.90 -4.04
N GLY A 82 -0.08 -7.40 -5.27
CA GLY A 82 -0.80 -6.90 -6.43
C GLY A 82 -0.23 -7.54 -7.72
N PRO A 83 -0.97 -7.53 -8.83
CA PRO A 83 -0.44 -7.98 -10.11
C PRO A 83 0.70 -7.06 -10.60
N ARG A 84 1.74 -7.65 -11.21
CA ARG A 84 2.75 -6.90 -11.97
C ARG A 84 2.12 -6.22 -13.18
N LYS A 85 2.78 -5.18 -13.71
CA LYS A 85 2.31 -4.42 -14.89
C LYS A 85 1.87 -5.30 -16.05
N GLY A 86 2.66 -6.31 -16.41
CA GLY A 86 2.34 -7.21 -17.51
C GLY A 86 1.09 -8.06 -17.29
N ALA A 87 0.75 -8.38 -16.03
CA ALA A 87 -0.45 -9.11 -15.67
C ALA A 87 -1.67 -8.17 -15.52
N ALA A 88 -1.46 -6.97 -14.98
CA ALA A 88 -2.51 -5.96 -14.76
C ALA A 88 -3.13 -5.45 -16.08
N GLN A 89 -2.43 -5.53 -17.21
CA GLN A 89 -2.95 -5.14 -18.52
C GLN A 89 -3.99 -6.12 -19.11
N LEU A 90 -4.18 -7.28 -18.49
CA LEU A 90 -5.09 -8.33 -18.97
C LEU A 90 -6.43 -8.36 -18.20
N GLU A 91 -6.57 -7.53 -17.16
CA GLU A 91 -7.80 -7.41 -16.35
C GLU A 91 -8.82 -6.43 -16.94
#